data_AF-A0A0C1TXG0-F1
#
_entry.id   AF-A0A0C1TXG0-F1
#
_cell.length_a   1.000
_cell.length_b   1.000
_cell.length_c   1.000
_cell.angle_alpha   90.00
_cell.angle_beta   90.00
_cell.angle_gamma   90.00
#
_symmetry.space_group_name_H-M   'P 1'
#
loop_
_entity.id
_entity.type
_entity.pdbx_description
1 polymer ?
#
loop_
_entity_poly.entity_id
_entity_poly.type
_entity_poly.pdbx_seq_one_letter_code
_entity_poly.pdbx_strand_id
1 'polypeptide(L)' 'MLNEVPTVIYDLEGIPMRVIKASKIFFKNRNEEGYILHIEKAEKVTAISEFELKYIDGKYILNRKIFREIILV' A
#
# COMPACT_ATOMS: atom_id res chain seq x y z
N MET A 1 -13.40 -1.15 6.61
CA MET A 1 -12.43 -2.04 5.94
C MET A 1 -12.67 -1.94 4.43
N LEU A 2 -11.62 -1.88 3.62
CA LEU A 2 -11.76 -1.97 2.16
C LEU A 2 -12.34 -3.34 1.81
N ASN A 3 -13.50 -3.37 1.14
CA ASN A 3 -14.14 -4.62 0.72
C ASN A 3 -13.30 -5.35 -0.34
N GLU A 4 -12.55 -4.59 -1.13
CA GLU A 4 -11.60 -5.08 -2.13
C GLU A 4 -10.34 -4.21 -2.10
N VAL A 5 -9.16 -4.84 -2.23
CA VAL A 5 -7.90 -4.11 -2.31
C VAL A 5 -7.79 -3.49 -3.69
N PRO A 6 -7.58 -2.17 -3.81
CA PRO A 6 -7.50 -1.51 -5.11
C PRO A 6 -6.30 -2.03 -5.90
N THR A 7 -6.49 -2.23 -7.20
CA THR A 7 -5.43 -2.66 -8.13
C THR A 7 -4.46 -1.53 -8.47
N VAL A 8 -4.89 -0.27 -8.29
CA VAL A 8 -4.08 0.94 -8.49
C VAL A 8 -4.26 1.85 -7.29
N ILE A 9 -3.15 2.30 -6.73
CA ILE A 9 -3.10 3.33 -5.69
C ILE A 9 -2.19 4.47 -6.16
N TYR A 10 -2.24 5.59 -5.46
CA TYR A 10 -1.41 6.75 -5.76
C TYR A 10 -0.52 7.08 -4.57
N ASP A 11 0.73 7.46 -4.84
CA ASP A 11 1.58 8.05 -3.80
C ASP A 11 1.14 9.49 -3.49
N LEU A 12 1.83 10.11 -2.53
CA LEU A 12 1.53 11.48 -2.10
C LEU A 12 1.77 12.53 -3.20
N GLU A 13 2.55 12.20 -4.23
CA GLU A 13 2.82 13.06 -5.39
C GLU A 13 1.80 12.82 -6.51
N GLY A 14 0.86 11.89 -6.32
CA GLY A 14 -0.14 11.54 -7.31
C GLY A 14 0.36 10.59 -8.39
N ILE A 15 1.52 9.96 -8.21
CA ILE A 15 2.08 8.98 -9.14
C ILE A 15 1.33 7.65 -8.95
N PRO A 16 0.78 7.06 -10.03
CA PRO A 16 0.10 5.78 -9.94
C PRO A 16 1.08 4.64 -9.66
N MET A 17 0.69 3.74 -8.78
CA MET A 17 1.42 2.53 -8.44
C MET A 17 0.48 1.34 -8.56
N ARG A 18 0.93 0.32 -9.27
CA ARG A 18 0.14 -0.90 -9.48
C ARG A 18 0.33 -1.84 -8.31
N VAL A 19 -0.76 -2.26 -7.69
CA VAL A 19 -0.76 -3.32 -6.68
C VAL A 19 -0.70 -4.66 -7.40
N ILE A 20 0.42 -5.36 -7.25
CA ILE A 20 0.65 -6.69 -7.87
C ILE A 20 0.23 -7.82 -6.93
N LYS A 21 0.28 -7.60 -5.62
CA LYS A 21 -0.11 -8.58 -4.61
C LYS A 21 -0.54 -7.88 -3.32
N ALA A 22 -1.54 -8.44 -2.66
CA ALA A 22 -1.95 -8.02 -1.33
C ALA A 22 -1.95 -9.22 -0.39
N SER A 23 -1.39 -9.06 0.80
CA SER A 23 -1.37 -10.11 1.83
C SER A 23 -1.97 -9.56 3.11
N LYS A 24 -3.06 -10.15 3.59
CA LYS A 24 -3.66 -9.78 4.87
C LYS A 24 -2.71 -10.18 6.00
N ILE A 25 -2.44 -9.27 6.93
CA ILE A 25 -1.58 -9.51 8.09
C ILE A 25 -2.21 -8.95 9.36
N PHE A 26 -1.82 -9.51 10.50
CA PHE A 26 -2.23 -9.05 11.81
C PHE A 26 -1.09 -8.29 12.49
N PHE A 27 -1.28 -7.00 12.75
CA PHE A 27 -0.31 -6.15 13.45
C PHE A 27 -0.45 -6.36 14.95
N LYS A 28 0.33 -7.30 15.50
CA LYS A 28 0.36 -7.59 16.94
C LYS A 28 0.53 -6.33 17.81
N ASN A 29 1.34 -5.37 17.36
CA ASN A 29 1.64 -4.14 18.09
C ASN A 29 0.47 -3.14 18.14
N ARG A 30 -0.49 -3.23 17.22
CA ARG A 30 -1.68 -2.37 17.17
C ARG A 30 -2.98 -3.13 17.46
N ASN A 31 -2.90 -4.44 17.65
CA ASN A 31 -4.06 -5.34 17.80
C ASN A 31 -5.09 -5.17 16.67
N GLU A 32 -4.60 -5.01 15.44
CA GLU A 32 -5.41 -4.67 14.27
C GLU A 32 -5.02 -5.53 13.06
N GLU A 33 -5.99 -5.82 12.20
CA GLU A 33 -5.77 -6.42 10.89
C GLU A 33 -5.46 -5.34 9.85
N GLY A 34 -4.56 -5.63 8.92
CA GLY A 34 -4.42 -4.84 7.70
C GLY A 34 -3.74 -5.61 6.59
N TYR A 35 -3.06 -4.92 5.68
CA TYR A 35 -2.57 -5.51 4.44
C TYR A 35 -1.15 -5.06 4.14
N ILE A 36 -0.30 -6.01 3.70
CA ILE A 36 0.92 -5.72 2.97
C ILE A 36 0.59 -5.64 1.49
N LEU A 37 0.89 -4.52 0.84
CA LEU A 37 0.81 -4.39 -0.62
C LEU A 37 2.20 -4.51 -1.22
N HIS A 38 2.30 -5.34 -2.24
CA HIS A 38 3.42 -5.31 -3.16
C HIS A 38 3.01 -4.43 -4.32
N ILE A 39 3.80 -3.41 -4.58
CA ILE A 39 3.57 -2.44 -5.64
C ILE A 39 4.73 -2.44 -6.62
N GLU A 40 4.42 -2.13 -7.87
CA GLU A 40 5.40 -1.86 -8.91
C GLU A 40 5.50 -0.34 -9.11
N LYS A 41 6.69 0.23 -8.90
CA LYS A 41 7.02 1.64 -9.16
C LYS A 41 8.28 1.69 -10.03
N ALA A 42 8.18 2.31 -11.21
CA ALA A 42 9.29 2.62 -12.12
C ALA A 42 10.45 1.58 -12.06
N GLU A 43 10.18 0.38 -12.58
CA GLU A 43 11.11 -0.76 -12.71
C GLU A 43 11.53 -1.48 -11.41
N LYS A 44 10.95 -1.16 -10.25
CA LYS A 44 11.22 -1.86 -8.98
C LYS A 44 9.94 -2.34 -8.29
N VAL A 45 10.02 -3.55 -7.72
CA VAL A 45 8.98 -4.09 -6.84
C VAL A 45 9.30 -3.68 -5.41
N THR A 46 8.37 -2.94 -4.79
CA THR A 46 8.49 -2.49 -3.40
C THR A 46 7.36 -3.08 -2.56
N ALA A 47 7.68 -3.58 -1.36
CA ALA A 47 6.69 -4.04 -0.40
C ALA A 47 6.35 -2.93 0.60
N ILE A 48 5.06 -2.69 0.87
CA ILE A 48 4.56 -1.73 1.85
C ILE A 48 3.69 -2.48 2.86
N SER A 49 4.08 -2.46 4.13
CA SER A 49 3.41 -3.22 5.19
C SER A 49 2.35 -2.42 5.93
N GLU A 50 2.63 -1.16 6.31
CA GLU A 50 1.70 -0.36 7.13
C GLU A 50 1.32 0.94 6.45
N PHE A 51 0.11 1.02 5.93
CA PHE A 51 -0.38 2.25 5.33
C PHE A 51 -1.88 2.41 5.53
N GLU A 52 -2.31 3.66 5.49
CA GLU A 52 -3.71 4.03 5.46
C GLU A 52 -4.01 4.55 4.05
N LEU A 53 -5.07 4.05 3.40
CA LEU A 53 -5.54 4.60 2.13
C LEU A 53 -6.65 5.59 2.43
N LYS A 54 -6.52 6.82 1.92
CA LYS A 54 -7.60 7.79 1.86
C LYS A 54 -8.20 7.81 0.47
N TYR A 55 -9.52 7.81 0.39
CA TYR A 55 -10.23 8.03 -0.86
C TYR A 55 -10.46 9.54 -1.04
N ILE A 56 -9.81 10.14 -2.04
CA ILE A 56 -9.86 11.57 -2.34
C ILE A 56 -10.05 11.70 -3.85
N ASP A 57 -11.04 12.46 -4.30
CA ASP A 57 -11.30 12.75 -5.73
C ASP A 57 -11.31 11.52 -6.65
N GLY A 58 -11.95 10.43 -6.22
CA GLY A 58 -12.05 9.20 -7.01
C GLY A 58 -10.81 8.30 -6.97
N LYS A 59 -9.81 8.65 -6.15
CA LYS A 59 -8.51 7.96 -6.08
C LYS A 59 -8.18 7.51 -4.66
N TYR A 60 -7.57 6.34 -4.54
CA TYR A 60 -7.00 5.86 -3.28
C TYR A 60 -5.55 6.36 -3.14
N ILE A 61 -5.34 7.29 -2.21
CA ILE A 61 -4.05 7.93 -1.93
C ILE A 61 -3.49 7.35 -0.63
N LEU A 62 -2.19 7.02 -0.62
CA LEU A 62 -1.48 6.61 0.59
C LEU A 62 -1.35 7.78 1.56
N ASN A 63 -1.90 7.64 2.77
CA ASN A 63 -1.95 8.69 3.78
C ASN A 63 -0.81 8.62 4.82
N ARG A 64 0.20 7.74 4.67
CA ARG A 64 1.31 7.63 5.63
C ARG A 64 2.68 7.33 5.02
N LYS A 65 3.70 7.95 5.63
CA LYS A 65 5.16 7.91 5.31
C LYS A 65 5.88 6.58 5.59
N ILE A 66 5.18 5.48 5.88
CA ILE A 66 5.86 4.21 6.21
C ILE A 66 6.17 3.43 4.93
N PHE A 67 7.01 4.03 4.09
CA PHE A 67 7.83 3.29 3.13
C PHE A 67 8.95 2.63 3.93
N ARG A 68 8.73 1.40 4.39
CA ARG A 68 9.89 0.53 4.66
C ARG A 68 10.18 -0.14 3.34
N GLU A 69 11.01 0.50 2.52
CA GLU A 69 11.52 -0.09 1.30
C GLU A 69 12.29 -1.35 1.69
N ILE A 70 11.65 -2.51 1.55
CA ILE A 70 12.35 -3.79 1.60
C ILE A 70 12.71 -4.07 0.15
N ILE A 71 13.92 -3.69 -0.23
CA ILE A 71 14.50 -4.12 -1.50
C ILE A 71 14.70 -5.63 -1.37
N LEU A 72 13.87 -6.41 -2.06
CA LEU A 72 14.11 -7.83 -2.24
C LEU A 72 15.20 -7.94 -3.31
N VAL A 73 16.44 -8.12 -2.87
CA VAL A 73 17.61 -8.46 -3.71
C VAL A 73 17.57 -9.94 -4.06
#